data_AF-A0A1F3BQV5-F1
#
_entry.id   AF-A0A1F3BQV5-F1
#
_cell.length_a   1.000
_cell.length_b   1.000
_cell.length_c   1.000
_cell.angle_alpha   90.00
_cell.angle_beta   90.00
_cell.angle_gamma   90.00
#
_symmetry.space_group_name_H-M   'P 1'
#
loop_
_entity.id
_entity.type
_entity.pdbx_description
1 polymer ?
#
loop_
_entity_poly.entity_id
_entity_poly.type
_entity_poly.pdbx_seq_one_letter_code
_entity_poly.pdbx_strand_id
1 'polypeptide(L)'
;MKRQISDAEKQQVRLQQQDKDGSLRCFISGEVIGDTDDYEYDHILPFSKQGDSDLSNIRIVLKEYNRRKSDQPLYEFRDNYKLEKLFNDKKNNIKLQDIFLLKEILPKSFHFTIEPDNIKVDDGVDKKTFSLLFDNILNVQYFYGRVPIKWLENDDQEGLQPRVIDYKRLISLRDHLKDHPQLAPSIARLIDNRIKLFDGQHKLAGQVLNNTLEVDIKAYISPTDADKAKKLFDDLMITNLEAHSKHKQIPFYTSTLLDRLSVIYKEMLGEFTSLKPVDKHSEENFISYLVSNKQHSRADAKQMLKSVIMTNAVELSAINNFTAVASRDTAFALSIDLLKTAVFPNTLFLEPSSANFKSTGDFRDSELENFKEVSTLLVLYGQLNNWVPKNRGKSLTNIELKARRIWHKGSVLTWAPYLKSILGMAFNFITNEDREKLLYRAIMDTNQKDRITVCLQRLFGHPLWDEPEGEIDSLLVSARRQDELFNRKGLTEMYVLTGQNK
;
A
#
# COMPACT_ATOMS: atom_id res chain seq x y z
N MET A 1 12.36 -34.23 5.98
CA MET A 1 13.62 -34.67 6.63
C MET A 1 14.76 -33.88 5.98
N LYS A 2 15.54 -33.09 6.74
CA LYS A 2 16.71 -32.37 6.18
C LYS A 2 17.82 -33.39 5.90
N ARG A 3 18.29 -33.50 4.66
CA ARG A 3 19.51 -34.28 4.33
C ARG A 3 20.67 -33.70 5.13
N GLN A 4 21.33 -34.52 5.93
CA GLN A 4 22.59 -34.14 6.57
C GLN A 4 23.71 -34.39 5.57
N ILE A 5 24.48 -33.35 5.25
CA ILE A 5 25.69 -33.47 4.41
C ILE A 5 26.80 -34.18 5.19
N SER A 6 27.53 -35.05 4.50
CA SER A 6 28.69 -35.77 5.02
C SER A 6 29.88 -34.83 5.26
N ASP A 7 30.87 -35.27 6.04
CA ASP A 7 32.05 -34.45 6.33
C ASP A 7 32.94 -34.21 5.10
N ALA A 8 32.95 -35.14 4.13
CA ALA A 8 33.62 -34.95 2.84
C ALA A 8 32.94 -33.85 2.00
N GLU A 9 31.60 -33.83 1.97
CA GLU A 9 30.81 -32.81 1.29
C GLU A 9 31.00 -31.43 1.93
N LYS A 10 31.06 -31.35 3.27
CA LYS A 10 31.38 -30.11 4.00
C LYS A 10 32.74 -29.54 3.61
N GLN A 11 33.76 -30.39 3.50
CA GLN A 11 35.10 -29.95 3.06
C GLN A 11 35.08 -29.40 1.63
N GLN A 12 34.34 -30.03 0.71
CA GLN A 12 34.21 -29.55 -0.66
C GLN A 12 33.53 -28.17 -0.72
N VAL A 13 32.43 -27.97 0.01
CA VAL A 13 31.76 -26.66 0.08
C VAL A 13 32.68 -25.60 0.69
N ARG A 14 33.48 -25.97 1.69
CA ARG A 14 34.48 -25.08 2.30
C ARG A 14 35.54 -24.63 1.29
N LEU A 15 36.10 -25.57 0.53
CA LEU A 15 37.09 -25.27 -0.53
C LEU A 15 36.49 -24.38 -1.63
N GLN A 16 35.22 -24.58 -1.99
CA GLN A 16 34.53 -23.76 -2.99
C GLN A 16 34.28 -22.31 -2.52
N GLN A 17 34.21 -22.07 -1.21
CA GLN A 17 33.86 -20.77 -0.63
C GLN A 17 35.07 -20.07 0.03
N GLN A 18 36.26 -20.67 -0.04
CA GLN A 18 37.48 -19.99 0.34
C GLN A 18 37.87 -18.94 -0.69
N ASP A 19 38.25 -17.77 -0.20
CA ASP A 19 38.78 -16.70 -1.03
C ASP A 19 40.22 -17.02 -1.48
N LYS A 20 40.77 -16.26 -2.43
CA LYS A 20 42.15 -16.44 -2.94
C LYS A 20 43.22 -16.40 -1.83
N ASP A 21 42.92 -15.69 -0.75
CA ASP A 21 43.79 -15.53 0.42
C ASP A 21 43.63 -16.67 1.45
N GLY A 22 42.84 -17.71 1.13
CA GLY A 22 42.58 -18.87 2.00
C GLY A 22 41.55 -18.64 3.10
N SER A 23 41.09 -17.40 3.29
CA SER A 23 40.05 -17.06 4.26
C SER A 23 38.68 -17.61 3.87
N LEU A 24 37.96 -18.18 4.84
CA LEU A 24 36.59 -18.61 4.65
C LEU A 24 35.67 -17.43 4.95
N ARG A 25 34.80 -17.05 4.00
CA ARG A 25 33.88 -15.92 4.19
C ARG A 25 32.43 -16.38 4.26
N CYS A 26 31.63 -15.73 5.08
CA CYS A 26 30.18 -15.92 5.13
C CYS A 26 29.54 -15.54 3.80
N PHE A 27 28.71 -16.42 3.23
CA PHE A 27 28.08 -16.16 1.94
C PHE A 27 27.09 -14.97 1.97
N ILE A 28 26.45 -14.72 3.12
CA ILE A 28 25.48 -13.64 3.30
C ILE A 28 26.17 -12.30 3.57
N SER A 29 27.05 -12.22 4.57
CA SER A 29 27.63 -10.94 5.00
C SER A 29 28.95 -10.61 4.31
N GLY A 30 29.67 -11.60 3.78
CA GLY A 30 31.04 -11.45 3.26
C GLY A 30 32.12 -11.36 4.35
N GLU A 31 31.73 -11.43 5.63
CA GLU A 31 32.64 -11.40 6.77
C GLU A 31 33.49 -12.66 6.82
N VAL A 32 34.74 -12.54 7.27
CA VAL A 32 35.62 -13.70 7.48
C VAL A 32 35.06 -14.50 8.66
N ILE A 33 34.89 -15.81 8.48
CA ILE A 33 34.50 -16.74 9.53
C ILE A 33 35.77 -17.14 10.27
N GLY A 34 35.91 -16.67 11.51
CA GLY A 34 36.98 -17.05 12.42
C GLY A 34 36.73 -18.38 13.11
N ASP A 35 37.74 -18.87 13.84
CA ASP A 35 37.67 -20.15 14.55
C ASP A 35 36.65 -20.17 15.70
N THR A 36 36.29 -18.99 16.22
CA THR A 36 35.30 -18.82 17.30
C THR A 36 33.88 -18.59 16.78
N ASP A 37 33.69 -18.47 15.48
CA ASP A 37 32.40 -18.12 14.90
C ASP A 37 31.53 -19.35 14.67
N ASP A 38 30.28 -19.29 15.12
CA ASP A 38 29.27 -20.29 14.83
C ASP A 38 28.78 -20.14 13.38
N TYR A 39 28.97 -21.17 12.55
CA TYR A 39 28.48 -21.22 11.17
C TYR A 39 27.64 -22.47 10.88
N GLU A 40 26.79 -22.37 9.86
CA GLU A 40 25.90 -23.42 9.39
C GLU A 40 26.02 -23.59 7.87
N TYR A 41 25.65 -24.77 7.37
CA TYR A 41 25.52 -25.05 5.94
C TYR A 41 24.05 -24.95 5.59
N ASP A 42 23.70 -24.08 4.63
CA ASP A 42 22.32 -23.95 4.17
C ASP A 42 22.21 -23.96 2.65
N HIS A 43 21.01 -24.27 2.17
CA HIS A 43 20.73 -24.33 0.75
C HIS A 43 20.47 -22.93 0.18
N ILE A 44 20.95 -22.66 -1.04
CA ILE A 44 20.71 -21.41 -1.76
C ILE A 44 19.22 -21.26 -2.05
N LEU A 45 18.63 -22.27 -2.70
CA LEU A 45 17.19 -22.46 -2.75
C LEU A 45 16.80 -23.45 -1.64
N PRO A 46 15.97 -23.06 -0.66
CA PRO A 46 15.58 -23.95 0.42
C PRO A 46 14.92 -25.23 -0.11
N PHE A 47 15.20 -26.36 0.52
CA PHE A 47 14.57 -27.64 0.18
C PHE A 47 13.03 -27.58 0.21
N SER A 48 12.45 -26.78 1.11
CA SER A 48 10.99 -26.55 1.18
C SER A 48 10.41 -25.90 -0.08
N LYS A 49 11.26 -25.26 -0.90
CA LYS A 49 10.91 -24.63 -2.18
C LYS A 49 11.45 -25.43 -3.37
N GLN A 50 11.57 -26.75 -3.21
CA GLN A 50 12.07 -27.68 -4.24
C GLN A 50 13.54 -27.43 -4.64
N GLY A 51 14.34 -26.85 -3.75
CA GLY A 51 15.79 -26.75 -3.98
C GLY A 51 16.49 -28.11 -3.90
N ASP A 52 17.30 -28.41 -4.90
CA ASP A 52 18.08 -29.65 -4.96
C ASP A 52 19.07 -29.72 -3.80
N SER A 53 19.32 -30.92 -3.27
CA SER A 53 20.30 -31.10 -2.19
C SER A 53 21.72 -31.34 -2.70
N ASP A 54 22.02 -30.85 -3.90
CA ASP A 54 23.35 -30.94 -4.49
C ASP A 54 24.31 -29.92 -3.89
N LEU A 55 25.61 -30.22 -3.90
CA LEU A 55 26.64 -29.36 -3.30
C LEU A 55 26.68 -27.96 -3.94
N SER A 56 26.31 -27.85 -5.21
CA SER A 56 26.18 -26.57 -5.91
C SER A 56 25.16 -25.63 -5.25
N ASN A 57 24.12 -26.20 -4.61
CA ASN A 57 23.07 -25.49 -3.89
C ASN A 57 23.41 -25.26 -2.42
N ILE A 58 24.61 -25.58 -1.91
CA ILE A 58 24.94 -25.44 -0.47
C ILE A 58 26.01 -24.37 -0.27
N ARG A 59 25.83 -23.50 0.72
CA ARG A 59 26.79 -22.45 1.11
C ARG A 59 26.97 -22.40 2.62
N ILE A 60 28.12 -21.87 3.04
CA ILE A 60 28.46 -21.67 4.45
C ILE A 60 28.03 -20.25 4.87
N VAL A 61 27.32 -20.15 5.99
CA VAL A 61 26.79 -18.89 6.51
C VAL A 61 26.96 -18.81 8.02
N LEU A 62 27.18 -17.62 8.57
CA LEU A 62 27.15 -17.44 10.03
C LEU A 62 25.74 -17.71 10.56
N LYS A 63 25.67 -18.35 11.72
CA LYS A 63 24.43 -18.85 12.34
C LYS A 63 23.41 -17.74 12.61
N GLU A 64 23.87 -16.55 13.00
CA GLU A 64 23.00 -15.38 13.22
C GLU A 64 22.22 -15.02 11.94
N TYR A 65 22.91 -14.89 10.81
CA TYR A 65 22.28 -14.55 9.53
C TYR A 65 21.39 -15.68 9.00
N ASN A 66 21.77 -16.94 9.22
CA ASN A 66 20.95 -18.07 8.80
C ASN A 66 19.60 -18.11 9.54
N ARG A 67 19.62 -17.84 10.85
CA ARG A 67 18.40 -17.75 11.66
C ARG A 67 17.51 -16.59 11.22
N ARG A 68 18.11 -15.44 10.91
CA ARG A 68 17.38 -14.25 10.45
C ARG A 68 16.76 -14.44 9.06
N LYS A 69 17.41 -15.21 8.17
CA LYS A 69 16.91 -15.55 6.83
C LYS A 69 15.63 -16.38 6.84
N SER A 70 15.48 -17.29 7.81
CA SER A 70 14.39 -18.27 7.83
C SER A 70 14.36 -19.08 6.51
N ASP A 71 13.23 -19.11 5.80
CA ASP A 71 12.97 -19.86 4.56
C ASP A 71 13.18 -19.03 3.28
N GLN A 72 13.84 -17.88 3.38
CA GLN A 72 14.19 -17.08 2.20
C GLN A 72 15.37 -17.71 1.43
N PRO A 73 15.42 -17.55 0.09
CA PRO A 73 16.59 -17.90 -0.70
C PRO A 73 17.83 -17.11 -0.27
N LEU A 74 19.00 -17.75 -0.26
CA LEU A 74 20.24 -17.10 0.20
C LEU A 74 20.60 -15.87 -0.61
N TYR A 75 20.47 -15.92 -1.93
CA TYR A 75 20.77 -14.77 -2.81
C TYR A 75 19.87 -13.57 -2.50
N GLU A 76 18.58 -13.80 -2.31
CA GLU A 76 17.62 -12.73 -2.01
C GLU A 76 17.88 -12.09 -0.64
N PHE A 77 18.10 -12.92 0.38
CA PHE A 77 18.42 -12.42 1.71
C PHE A 77 19.76 -11.66 1.73
N ARG A 78 20.79 -12.19 1.05
CA ARG A 78 22.09 -11.54 0.91
C ARG A 78 21.97 -10.18 0.25
N ASP A 79 21.26 -10.09 -0.87
CA ASP A 79 21.12 -8.83 -1.61
C ASP A 79 20.31 -7.80 -0.80
N ASN A 80 19.27 -8.24 -0.08
CA ASN A 80 18.52 -7.40 0.88
C ASN A 80 19.40 -6.93 2.04
N TYR A 81 20.21 -7.82 2.61
CA TYR A 81 21.10 -7.50 3.73
C TYR A 81 22.18 -6.50 3.32
N LYS A 82 22.80 -6.68 2.14
CA LYS A 82 23.77 -5.72 1.60
C LYS A 82 23.14 -4.33 1.41
N LEU A 83 21.90 -4.29 0.91
CA LEU A 83 21.15 -3.05 0.77
C LEU A 83 20.83 -2.42 2.14
N GLU A 84 20.35 -3.20 3.11
CA GLU A 84 20.08 -2.73 4.47
C GLU A 84 21.34 -2.15 5.13
N LYS A 85 22.48 -2.85 5.00
CA LYS A 85 23.78 -2.40 5.49
C LYS A 85 24.18 -1.07 4.86
N LEU A 86 24.05 -0.94 3.53
CA LEU A 86 24.31 0.32 2.82
C LEU A 86 23.47 1.48 3.40
N PHE A 87 22.17 1.26 3.63
CA PHE A 87 21.27 2.26 4.20
C PHE A 87 21.66 2.65 5.63
N ASN A 88 22.06 1.68 6.46
CA ASN A 88 22.52 1.93 7.82
C ASN A 88 23.84 2.71 7.84
N ASP A 89 24.83 2.29 7.04
CA ASP A 89 26.16 2.90 6.97
C ASP A 89 26.08 4.37 6.52
N LYS A 90 25.18 4.67 5.59
CA LYS A 90 24.96 6.05 5.10
C LYS A 90 23.84 6.80 5.84
N LYS A 91 23.32 6.28 6.96
CA LYS A 91 22.26 6.90 7.77
C LYS A 91 21.04 7.34 6.93
N ASN A 92 20.58 6.49 6.03
CA ASN A 92 19.50 6.73 5.07
C ASN A 92 19.74 7.86 4.05
N ASN A 93 20.97 8.39 3.94
CA ASN A 93 21.33 9.35 2.90
C ASN A 93 21.81 8.61 1.63
N ILE A 94 20.91 7.83 1.05
CA ILE A 94 21.18 7.02 -0.15
C ILE A 94 20.68 7.73 -1.40
N LYS A 95 21.52 7.76 -2.42
CA LYS A 95 21.19 8.22 -3.77
C LYS A 95 21.34 7.09 -4.79
N LEU A 96 20.89 7.33 -6.02
CA LEU A 96 20.98 6.35 -7.10
C LEU A 96 22.42 5.85 -7.34
N GLN A 97 23.41 6.74 -7.25
CA GLN A 97 24.81 6.39 -7.46
C GLN A 97 25.30 5.31 -6.48
N ASP A 98 24.78 5.31 -5.25
CA ASP A 98 25.12 4.30 -4.24
C ASP A 98 24.59 2.92 -4.62
N ILE A 99 23.43 2.88 -5.29
CA ILE A 99 22.83 1.64 -5.80
C ILE A 99 23.61 1.11 -7.01
N PHE A 100 24.10 2.01 -7.87
CA PHE A 100 25.01 1.61 -8.95
C PHE A 100 26.30 0.99 -8.41
N LEU A 101 26.93 1.64 -7.41
CA LEU A 101 28.13 1.11 -6.75
C LEU A 101 27.86 -0.24 -6.08
N LEU A 102 26.70 -0.40 -5.43
CA LEU A 102 26.29 -1.66 -4.81
C LEU A 102 26.18 -2.81 -5.81
N LYS A 103 25.79 -2.51 -7.06
CA LYS A 103 25.69 -3.47 -8.17
C LYS A 103 26.93 -3.47 -9.07
N GLU A 104 28.01 -2.83 -8.64
CA GLU A 104 29.29 -2.78 -9.38
C GLU A 104 29.15 -2.15 -10.80
N ILE A 105 28.17 -1.26 -10.97
CA ILE A 105 27.93 -0.54 -12.22
C ILE A 105 28.80 0.71 -12.23
N LEU A 106 29.79 0.73 -13.12
CA LEU A 106 30.66 1.88 -13.33
C LEU A 106 30.09 2.80 -14.43
N PRO A 107 30.03 4.12 -14.19
CA PRO A 107 29.64 5.08 -15.21
C PRO A 107 30.60 5.00 -16.41
N LYS A 108 30.03 5.05 -17.63
CA LYS A 108 30.80 5.05 -18.86
C LYS A 108 30.51 6.31 -19.67
N SER A 109 31.56 7.07 -19.98
CA SER A 109 31.47 8.20 -20.89
C SER A 109 31.11 7.74 -22.29
N PHE A 110 30.32 8.55 -22.99
CA PHE A 110 29.94 8.33 -24.37
C PHE A 110 30.14 9.61 -25.17
N HIS A 111 30.07 9.52 -26.49
CA HIS A 111 29.96 10.66 -27.37
C HIS A 111 28.58 10.66 -28.03
N PHE A 112 28.07 11.84 -28.33
CA PHE A 112 26.83 11.96 -29.08
C PHE A 112 26.99 12.87 -30.29
N THR A 113 26.17 12.60 -31.32
CA THR A 113 26.07 13.43 -32.51
C THR A 113 24.61 13.76 -32.75
N ILE A 114 24.31 15.05 -32.86
CA ILE A 114 22.98 15.56 -33.15
C ILE A 114 22.87 15.73 -34.67
N GLU A 115 21.94 15.01 -35.26
CA GLU A 115 21.50 15.14 -36.65
C GLU A 115 20.13 15.87 -36.66
N PRO A 116 19.60 16.31 -37.82
CA PRO A 116 18.37 17.09 -37.87
C PRO A 116 17.18 16.43 -37.14
N ASP A 117 17.01 15.12 -37.34
CA ASP A 117 15.86 14.37 -36.82
C ASP A 117 16.24 13.32 -35.75
N ASN A 118 17.54 13.11 -35.50
CA ASN A 118 18.00 12.03 -34.64
C ASN A 118 19.23 12.41 -33.82
N ILE A 119 19.40 11.76 -32.67
CA ILE A 119 20.62 11.79 -31.88
C ILE A 119 21.24 10.40 -31.86
N LYS A 120 22.53 10.33 -32.20
CA LYS A 120 23.34 9.10 -32.11
C LYS A 120 24.17 9.17 -30.85
N VAL A 121 24.13 8.13 -30.02
CA VAL A 121 24.91 7.99 -28.79
C VAL A 121 25.79 6.75 -28.91
N ASP A 122 27.08 6.90 -28.66
CA ASP A 122 28.08 5.86 -28.87
C ASP A 122 29.13 5.87 -27.75
N ASP A 123 29.29 4.75 -27.04
CA ASP A 123 30.29 4.58 -25.99
C ASP A 123 31.49 3.71 -26.40
N GLY A 124 31.61 3.40 -27.70
CA GLY A 124 32.60 2.50 -28.29
C GLY A 124 32.27 1.01 -28.19
N VAL A 125 31.26 0.63 -27.39
CA VAL A 125 30.73 -0.75 -27.28
C VAL A 125 29.27 -0.78 -27.68
N ASP A 126 28.46 0.10 -27.09
CA ASP A 126 27.04 0.26 -27.38
C ASP A 126 26.83 1.52 -28.22
N LYS A 127 26.00 1.37 -29.26
CA LYS A 127 25.58 2.45 -30.14
C LYS A 127 24.07 2.44 -30.28
N LYS A 128 23.44 3.60 -30.01
CA LYS A 128 22.00 3.78 -30.11
C LYS A 128 21.68 5.04 -30.92
N THR A 129 20.54 5.03 -31.58
CA THR A 129 20.01 6.18 -32.31
C THR A 129 18.58 6.43 -31.84
N PHE A 130 18.27 7.66 -31.47
CA PHE A 130 16.97 8.07 -30.97
C PHE A 130 16.42 9.20 -31.81
N SER A 131 15.11 9.21 -32.03
CA SER A 131 14.43 10.31 -32.72
C SER A 131 14.39 11.54 -31.84
N LEU A 132 14.73 12.68 -32.42
CA LEU A 132 14.65 13.98 -31.76
C LEU A 132 13.25 14.53 -31.86
N LEU A 133 12.79 15.04 -30.73
CA LEU A 133 11.51 15.72 -30.57
C LEU A 133 11.78 17.11 -30.02
N PHE A 134 10.81 18.01 -30.20
CA PHE A 134 10.94 19.39 -29.75
C PHE A 134 9.84 19.74 -28.75
N ASP A 135 10.23 20.35 -27.64
CA ASP A 135 9.31 20.87 -26.63
C ASP A 135 9.07 22.36 -26.88
N ASN A 136 7.85 22.71 -27.26
CA ASN A 136 7.48 24.09 -27.59
C ASN A 136 7.41 25.01 -26.35
N ILE A 137 7.28 24.45 -25.14
CA ILE A 137 7.15 25.23 -23.90
C ILE A 137 8.55 25.61 -23.39
N LEU A 138 9.44 24.63 -23.32
CA LEU A 138 10.82 24.83 -22.88
C LEU A 138 11.74 25.30 -24.03
N ASN A 139 11.26 25.25 -25.27
CA ASN A 139 12.00 25.61 -26.48
C ASN A 139 13.33 24.83 -26.60
N VAL A 140 13.26 23.52 -26.38
CA VAL A 140 14.42 22.62 -26.31
C VAL A 140 14.14 21.29 -27.00
N GLN A 141 15.18 20.67 -27.55
CA GLN A 141 15.10 19.31 -28.08
C GLN A 141 15.16 18.27 -26.96
N TYR A 142 14.49 17.14 -27.16
CA TYR A 142 14.55 15.98 -26.26
C TYR A 142 14.39 14.69 -27.04
N PHE A 143 14.70 13.55 -26.42
CA PHE A 143 14.42 12.23 -26.99
C PHE A 143 13.81 11.29 -25.94
N TYR A 144 13.09 10.27 -26.43
CA TYR A 144 12.68 9.11 -25.64
C TYR A 144 13.42 7.88 -26.14
N GLY A 145 13.82 7.00 -25.23
CA GLY A 145 14.42 5.74 -25.64
C GLY A 145 14.91 4.89 -24.49
N ARG A 146 15.25 3.65 -24.84
CA ARG A 146 15.88 2.69 -23.95
C ARG A 146 17.39 2.86 -24.00
N VAL A 147 18.00 3.18 -22.85
CA VAL A 147 19.45 3.41 -22.73
C VAL A 147 20.10 2.43 -21.76
N PRO A 148 21.36 2.02 -21.99
CA PRO A 148 22.17 1.32 -21.00
C PRO A 148 22.29 2.13 -19.70
N ILE A 149 22.13 1.46 -18.56
CA ILE A 149 22.20 2.10 -17.23
C ILE A 149 23.58 2.73 -16.98
N LYS A 150 24.65 2.14 -17.54
CA LYS A 150 26.02 2.67 -17.47
C LYS A 150 26.19 4.08 -18.04
N TRP A 151 25.25 4.59 -18.85
CA TRP A 151 25.26 5.95 -19.38
C TRP A 151 24.62 6.98 -18.44
N LEU A 152 23.97 6.52 -17.37
CA LEU A 152 23.21 7.35 -16.45
C LEU A 152 24.06 7.79 -15.26
N GLU A 153 23.86 9.02 -14.84
CA GLU A 153 24.39 9.60 -13.61
C GLU A 153 23.25 10.26 -12.83
N ASN A 154 23.36 10.34 -11.51
CA ASN A 154 22.39 11.08 -10.71
C ASN A 154 22.66 12.58 -10.77
N ASP A 155 21.63 13.41 -10.95
CA ASP A 155 21.78 14.87 -11.02
C ASP A 155 21.84 15.51 -9.63
N ASP A 156 22.95 15.27 -8.93
CA ASP A 156 23.02 15.43 -7.48
C ASP A 156 23.97 16.52 -6.97
N GLN A 157 25.07 16.77 -7.69
CA GLN A 157 26.07 17.80 -7.37
C GLN A 157 25.67 19.19 -7.89
N GLU A 158 24.85 19.28 -8.95
CA GLU A 158 24.46 20.54 -9.60
C GLU A 158 22.96 20.91 -9.48
N GLY A 159 22.07 20.01 -9.04
CA GLY A 159 20.65 20.30 -8.81
C GLY A 159 19.67 19.50 -9.68
N LEU A 160 18.37 19.76 -9.46
CA LEU A 160 17.16 19.05 -9.92
C LEU A 160 16.75 17.81 -9.10
N GLN A 161 17.66 16.98 -8.59
CA GLN A 161 17.31 15.82 -7.74
C GLN A 161 17.82 15.91 -6.30
N PRO A 162 17.12 16.63 -5.40
CA PRO A 162 17.56 16.82 -4.03
C PRO A 162 17.21 15.64 -3.11
N ARG A 163 16.40 14.68 -3.56
CA ARG A 163 15.81 13.66 -2.67
C ARG A 163 16.71 12.45 -2.50
N VAL A 164 16.66 11.88 -1.30
CA VAL A 164 17.21 10.56 -0.99
C VAL A 164 16.21 9.45 -1.35
N ILE A 165 16.74 8.26 -1.57
CA ILE A 165 15.95 7.06 -1.78
C ILE A 165 15.44 6.55 -0.42
N ASP A 166 14.12 6.56 -0.22
CA ASP A 166 13.47 5.82 0.87
C ASP A 166 13.56 4.29 0.68
N TYR A 167 14.01 3.58 1.73
CA TYR A 167 14.21 2.13 1.73
C TYR A 167 12.91 1.35 1.49
N LYS A 168 11.84 1.65 2.25
CA LYS A 168 10.58 0.90 2.17
C LYS A 168 9.95 1.02 0.79
N ARG A 169 9.96 2.23 0.24
CA ARG A 169 9.47 2.52 -1.10
C ARG A 169 10.32 1.84 -2.19
N LEU A 170 11.64 1.81 -2.03
CA LEU A 170 12.54 1.13 -2.96
C LEU A 170 12.25 -0.37 -3.01
N ILE A 171 12.13 -1.04 -1.86
CA ILE A 171 11.82 -2.48 -1.78
C ILE A 171 10.47 -2.78 -2.42
N SER A 172 9.43 -2.05 -2.03
CA SER A 172 8.08 -2.23 -2.60
C SER A 172 8.06 -2.04 -4.12
N LEU A 173 8.80 -1.06 -4.62
CA LEU A 173 8.87 -0.77 -6.05
C LEU A 173 9.71 -1.80 -6.81
N ARG A 174 10.84 -2.24 -6.25
CA ARG A 174 11.66 -3.32 -6.81
C ARG A 174 10.81 -4.58 -6.97
N ASP A 175 10.12 -4.99 -5.91
CA ASP A 175 9.33 -6.22 -5.94
C ASP A 175 8.16 -6.11 -6.93
N HIS A 176 7.50 -4.95 -7.00
CA HIS A 176 6.48 -4.69 -8.02
C HIS A 176 7.04 -4.78 -9.45
N LEU A 177 8.22 -4.23 -9.69
CA LEU A 177 8.86 -4.21 -11.01
C LEU A 177 9.49 -5.55 -11.43
N LYS A 178 9.40 -6.61 -10.61
CA LYS A 178 9.78 -7.98 -11.02
C LYS A 178 8.77 -8.55 -12.01
N ASP A 179 7.49 -8.33 -11.73
CA ASP A 179 6.38 -8.96 -12.47
C ASP A 179 5.54 -7.95 -13.27
N HIS A 180 5.77 -6.64 -13.08
CA HIS A 180 5.00 -5.59 -13.73
C HIS A 180 5.90 -4.55 -14.45
N PRO A 181 5.48 -4.08 -15.64
CA PRO A 181 6.25 -3.10 -16.39
C PRO A 181 6.21 -1.71 -15.73
N GLN A 182 7.28 -0.93 -15.96
CA GLN A 182 7.31 0.47 -15.58
C GLN A 182 6.39 1.29 -16.51
N LEU A 183 5.38 1.95 -15.94
CA LEU A 183 4.38 2.70 -16.72
C LEU A 183 4.89 4.03 -17.31
N ALA A 184 5.83 4.70 -16.63
CA ALA A 184 6.30 6.01 -17.04
C ALA A 184 7.83 6.06 -16.98
N PRO A 185 8.52 6.55 -18.03
CA PRO A 185 9.97 6.58 -18.11
C PRO A 185 10.57 7.48 -17.03
N SER A 186 11.86 7.29 -16.76
CA SER A 186 12.60 8.22 -15.90
C SER A 186 12.99 9.47 -16.69
N ILE A 187 13.13 10.62 -16.01
CA ILE A 187 13.39 11.89 -16.69
C ILE A 187 14.82 12.34 -16.39
N ALA A 188 15.52 12.76 -17.42
CA ALA A 188 16.91 13.15 -17.40
C ALA A 188 17.18 14.38 -18.27
N ARG A 189 18.38 14.94 -18.14
CA ARG A 189 18.96 15.90 -19.08
C ARG A 189 20.31 15.39 -19.59
N LEU A 190 20.58 15.64 -20.86
CA LEU A 190 21.88 15.42 -21.47
C LEU A 190 22.70 16.71 -21.31
N ILE A 191 23.82 16.62 -20.59
CA ILE A 191 24.77 17.72 -20.36
C ILE A 191 26.19 17.16 -20.30
N ASP A 192 27.14 17.80 -20.96
CA ASP A 192 28.57 17.42 -20.97
C ASP A 192 28.83 15.94 -21.28
N ASN A 193 28.14 15.40 -22.28
CA ASN A 193 28.19 13.97 -22.66
C ASN A 193 27.76 13.00 -21.55
N ARG A 194 26.88 13.45 -20.64
CA ARG A 194 26.31 12.63 -19.57
C ARG A 194 24.80 12.77 -19.53
N ILE A 195 24.12 11.66 -19.28
CA ILE A 195 22.67 11.66 -19.03
C ILE A 195 22.47 11.76 -17.53
N LYS A 196 22.20 12.97 -17.03
CA LYS A 196 21.94 13.25 -15.62
C LYS A 196 20.45 13.09 -15.31
N LEU A 197 20.11 12.12 -14.47
CA LEU A 197 18.76 11.77 -14.09
C LEU A 197 18.26 12.66 -12.94
N PHE A 198 17.09 13.28 -13.13
CA PHE A 198 16.51 14.15 -12.11
C PHE A 198 15.11 13.79 -11.61
N ASP A 199 14.40 12.88 -12.28
CA ASP A 199 13.16 12.30 -11.79
C ASP A 199 13.11 10.78 -12.07
N GLY A 200 12.47 10.03 -11.18
CA GLY A 200 12.33 8.57 -11.28
C GLY A 200 13.41 7.76 -10.55
N GLN A 201 14.19 8.35 -9.63
CA GLN A 201 15.31 7.66 -8.96
C GLN A 201 14.91 6.33 -8.29
N HIS A 202 13.76 6.26 -7.60
CA HIS A 202 13.29 5.02 -6.97
C HIS A 202 13.02 3.92 -7.99
N LYS A 203 12.40 4.29 -9.14
CA LYS A 203 12.06 3.34 -10.20
C LYS A 203 13.31 2.74 -10.80
N LEU A 204 14.27 3.61 -11.13
CA LEU A 204 15.54 3.20 -11.69
C LEU A 204 16.34 2.33 -10.72
N ALA A 205 16.43 2.72 -9.45
CA ALA A 205 17.08 1.91 -8.43
C ALA A 205 16.42 0.54 -8.26
N GLY A 206 15.09 0.45 -8.33
CA GLY A 206 14.36 -0.83 -8.33
C GLY A 206 14.70 -1.72 -9.52
N GLN A 207 14.76 -1.15 -10.74
CA GLN A 207 15.18 -1.87 -11.95
C GLN A 207 16.63 -2.39 -11.84
N VAL A 208 17.55 -1.56 -11.33
CA VAL A 208 18.95 -1.94 -11.11
C VAL A 208 19.04 -3.10 -10.10
N LEU A 209 18.25 -3.07 -9.03
CA LEU A 209 18.21 -4.15 -8.05
C LEU A 209 17.71 -5.47 -8.64
N ASN A 210 16.80 -5.39 -9.63
CA ASN A 210 16.32 -6.53 -10.43
C ASN A 210 17.28 -6.94 -11.56
N ASN A 211 18.48 -6.37 -11.62
CA ASN A 211 19.53 -6.65 -12.63
C ASN A 211 19.12 -6.29 -14.07
N THR A 212 18.17 -5.37 -14.24
CA THR A 212 17.90 -4.77 -15.55
C THR A 212 19.15 -4.03 -16.04
N LEU A 213 19.50 -4.12 -17.33
CA LEU A 213 20.70 -3.50 -17.91
C LEU A 213 20.40 -2.22 -18.71
N GLU A 214 19.17 -2.09 -19.22
CA GLU A 214 18.71 -0.94 -19.98
C GLU A 214 17.37 -0.42 -19.45
N VAL A 215 17.14 0.89 -19.51
CA VAL A 215 15.93 1.52 -18.97
C VAL A 215 15.35 2.57 -19.92
N ASP A 216 14.04 2.75 -19.83
CA ASP A 216 13.32 3.75 -20.63
C ASP A 216 13.43 5.14 -19.99
N ILE A 217 13.92 6.11 -20.78
CA ILE A 217 14.14 7.49 -20.34
C ILE A 217 13.51 8.52 -21.28
N LYS A 218 13.24 9.71 -20.72
CA LYS A 218 13.06 10.98 -21.43
C LYS A 218 14.26 11.87 -21.12
N ALA A 219 15.03 12.29 -22.12
CA ALA A 219 16.19 13.15 -21.91
C ALA A 219 16.06 14.47 -22.67
N TYR A 220 16.08 15.59 -21.94
CA TYR A 220 16.18 16.94 -22.51
C TYR A 220 17.63 17.27 -22.88
N ILE A 221 17.86 17.86 -24.05
CA ILE A 221 19.21 18.16 -24.54
C ILE A 221 19.58 19.57 -24.11
N SER A 222 20.59 19.71 -23.25
CA SER A 222 21.09 21.02 -22.84
C SER A 222 21.70 21.76 -24.04
N PRO A 223 21.30 23.01 -24.31
CA PRO A 223 21.95 23.84 -25.32
C PRO A 223 23.44 24.07 -25.01
N THR A 224 24.24 24.31 -26.04
CA THR A 224 25.66 24.69 -25.89
C THR A 224 25.86 26.11 -25.38
N ASP A 225 24.84 26.96 -25.52
CA ASP A 225 24.81 28.34 -25.03
C ASP A 225 24.56 28.36 -23.51
N ALA A 226 25.48 28.94 -22.75
CA ALA A 226 25.47 28.94 -21.28
C ALA A 226 24.22 29.61 -20.68
N ASP A 227 23.72 30.70 -21.28
CA ASP A 227 22.54 31.42 -20.78
C ASP A 227 21.27 30.58 -21.01
N LYS A 228 21.18 29.93 -22.18
CA LYS A 228 20.06 29.03 -22.50
C LYS A 228 20.10 27.74 -21.68
N ALA A 229 21.29 27.20 -21.42
CA ALA A 229 21.47 26.03 -20.57
C ALA A 229 21.05 26.31 -19.12
N LYS A 230 21.44 27.48 -18.58
CA LYS A 230 21.01 27.92 -17.26
C LYS A 230 19.50 28.12 -17.19
N LYS A 231 18.91 28.78 -18.19
CA LYS A 231 17.46 28.96 -18.25
C LYS A 231 16.72 27.62 -18.27
N LEU A 232 17.15 26.66 -19.10
CA LEU A 232 16.57 25.32 -19.14
C LEU A 232 16.63 24.64 -17.77
N PHE A 233 17.78 24.75 -17.08
CA PHE A 233 17.93 24.20 -15.74
C PHE A 233 16.93 24.81 -14.75
N ASP A 234 16.78 26.14 -14.73
CA ASP A 234 15.83 26.83 -13.85
C ASP A 234 14.38 26.42 -14.15
N ASP A 235 14.01 26.35 -15.44
CA ASP A 235 12.67 25.95 -15.88
C ASP A 235 12.37 24.48 -15.51
N LEU A 236 13.33 23.58 -15.70
CA LEU A 236 13.22 22.17 -15.27
C LEU A 236 13.12 22.06 -13.75
N MET A 237 13.83 22.90 -12.99
CA MET A 237 13.78 22.90 -11.52
C MET A 237 12.38 23.27 -11.04
N ILE A 238 11.84 24.39 -11.54
CA ILE A 238 10.49 24.85 -11.18
C ILE A 238 9.46 23.79 -11.57
N THR A 239 9.55 23.27 -12.79
CA THR A 239 8.65 22.21 -13.30
C THR A 239 8.69 20.98 -12.39
N ASN A 240 9.88 20.52 -12.00
CA ASN A 240 10.05 19.35 -11.14
C ASN A 240 9.50 19.58 -9.72
N LEU A 241 9.74 20.76 -9.15
CA LEU A 241 9.22 21.14 -7.83
C LEU A 241 7.69 21.23 -7.81
N GLU A 242 7.08 21.83 -8.84
CA GLU A 242 5.62 21.92 -8.95
C GLU A 242 4.95 20.57 -9.25
N ALA A 243 5.56 19.76 -10.13
CA ALA A 243 5.10 18.41 -10.46
C ALA A 243 5.00 17.51 -9.21
N HIS A 244 5.95 17.63 -8.29
CA HIS A 244 5.95 16.82 -7.07
C HIS A 244 5.23 17.43 -5.88
N SER A 245 4.78 18.69 -5.98
CA SER A 245 4.00 19.36 -4.94
C SER A 245 2.54 19.50 -5.35
N LYS A 246 2.23 20.47 -6.22
CA LYS A 246 0.87 20.85 -6.63
C LYS A 246 0.25 19.84 -7.60
N HIS A 247 1.05 19.31 -8.53
CA HIS A 247 0.57 18.43 -9.61
C HIS A 247 0.90 16.96 -9.36
N LYS A 248 1.18 16.60 -8.09
CA LYS A 248 1.46 15.21 -7.73
C LYS A 248 0.27 14.35 -8.13
N GLN A 249 0.56 13.23 -8.81
CA GLN A 249 -0.47 12.25 -9.19
C GLN A 249 -1.27 11.84 -7.95
N ILE A 250 -2.58 12.08 -8.02
CA ILE A 250 -3.50 11.78 -6.94
C ILE A 250 -3.75 10.28 -6.97
N PRO A 251 -3.64 9.55 -5.84
CA PRO A 251 -4.03 8.16 -5.78
C PRO A 251 -5.52 8.02 -6.13
N PHE A 252 -5.91 6.85 -6.64
CA PHE A 252 -7.33 6.55 -6.82
C PHE A 252 -8.08 6.72 -5.49
N TYR A 253 -9.33 7.21 -5.58
CA TYR A 253 -10.20 7.28 -4.41
C TYR A 253 -10.46 5.88 -3.84
N THR A 254 -10.72 5.80 -2.53
CA THR A 254 -11.01 4.54 -1.84
C THR A 254 -12.13 3.76 -2.52
N SER A 255 -13.20 4.44 -2.96
CA SER A 255 -14.31 3.85 -3.74
C SER A 255 -13.81 3.14 -5.00
N THR A 256 -13.10 3.85 -5.86
CA THR A 256 -12.53 3.30 -7.10
C THR A 256 -11.61 2.11 -6.83
N LEU A 257 -10.80 2.17 -5.77
CA LEU A 257 -9.96 1.05 -5.38
C LEU A 257 -10.77 -0.16 -4.93
N LEU A 258 -11.81 0.03 -4.12
CA LEU A 258 -12.69 -1.06 -3.68
C LEU A 258 -13.41 -1.70 -4.87
N ASP A 259 -13.94 -0.89 -5.79
CA ASP A 259 -14.67 -1.38 -6.96
C ASP A 259 -13.76 -2.20 -7.89
N ARG A 260 -12.54 -1.71 -8.17
CA ARG A 260 -11.57 -2.43 -9.01
C ARG A 260 -11.11 -3.74 -8.36
N LEU A 261 -10.82 -3.73 -7.06
CA LEU A 261 -10.46 -4.94 -6.32
C LEU A 261 -11.63 -5.93 -6.25
N SER A 262 -12.87 -5.44 -6.13
CA SER A 262 -14.09 -6.25 -6.14
C SER A 262 -14.29 -6.96 -7.48
N VAL A 263 -14.04 -6.27 -8.59
CA VAL A 263 -14.08 -6.87 -9.94
C VAL A 263 -13.03 -7.97 -10.08
N ILE A 264 -11.77 -7.69 -9.71
CA ILE A 264 -10.68 -8.68 -9.76
C ILE A 264 -11.01 -9.91 -8.90
N TYR A 265 -11.54 -9.68 -7.70
CA TYR A 265 -11.96 -10.76 -6.80
C TYR A 265 -13.02 -11.65 -7.45
N LYS A 266 -14.09 -11.06 -8.03
CA LYS A 266 -15.19 -11.81 -8.64
C LYS A 266 -14.70 -12.70 -9.80
N GLU A 267 -13.78 -12.19 -10.62
CA GLU A 267 -13.15 -12.96 -11.70
C GLU A 267 -12.35 -14.14 -11.15
N MET A 268 -11.46 -13.89 -10.18
CA MET A 268 -10.64 -14.94 -9.56
C MET A 268 -11.47 -15.97 -8.79
N LEU A 269 -12.57 -15.55 -8.16
CA LEU A 269 -13.50 -16.47 -7.49
C LEU A 269 -14.21 -17.39 -8.49
N GLY A 270 -14.59 -16.87 -9.66
CA GLY A 270 -15.13 -17.68 -10.76
C GLY A 270 -14.15 -18.75 -11.23
N GLU A 271 -12.87 -18.41 -11.33
CA GLU A 271 -11.81 -19.37 -11.65
C GLU A 271 -11.66 -20.44 -10.56
N PHE A 272 -11.59 -20.02 -9.28
CA PHE A 272 -11.47 -20.93 -8.15
C PHE A 272 -12.64 -21.93 -8.07
N THR A 273 -13.87 -21.44 -8.20
CA THR A 273 -15.07 -22.27 -8.14
C THR A 273 -15.18 -23.25 -9.31
N SER A 274 -14.61 -22.90 -10.47
CA SER A 274 -14.53 -23.78 -11.64
C SER A 274 -13.45 -24.87 -11.49
N LEU A 275 -12.34 -24.57 -10.82
CA LEU A 275 -11.19 -25.48 -10.69
C LEU A 275 -11.24 -26.38 -9.45
N LYS A 276 -11.86 -25.93 -8.36
CA LYS A 276 -11.85 -26.64 -7.08
C LYS A 276 -13.17 -27.35 -6.80
N PRO A 277 -13.15 -28.49 -6.10
CA PRO A 277 -14.35 -29.18 -5.63
C PRO A 277 -15.24 -28.31 -4.74
N VAL A 278 -16.55 -28.52 -4.82
CA VAL A 278 -17.59 -27.73 -4.12
C VAL A 278 -17.45 -27.78 -2.59
N ASP A 279 -16.98 -28.91 -2.04
CA ASP A 279 -16.72 -29.08 -0.61
C ASP A 279 -15.60 -28.17 -0.07
N LYS A 280 -14.81 -27.57 -0.96
CA LYS A 280 -13.74 -26.62 -0.61
C LYS A 280 -14.09 -25.17 -0.92
N HIS A 281 -15.31 -24.89 -1.38
CA HIS A 281 -15.74 -23.54 -1.73
C HIS A 281 -16.01 -22.72 -0.47
N SER A 282 -14.96 -22.19 0.17
CA SER A 282 -15.04 -21.25 1.30
C SER A 282 -14.13 -20.04 1.08
N GLU A 283 -14.35 -18.94 1.80
CA GLU A 283 -13.51 -17.74 1.68
C GLU A 283 -12.07 -18.02 2.14
N GLU A 284 -11.90 -18.80 3.21
CA GLU A 284 -10.59 -19.18 3.72
C GLU A 284 -9.79 -20.05 2.72
N ASN A 285 -10.46 -21.00 2.07
CA ASN A 285 -9.85 -21.83 1.03
C ASN A 285 -9.58 -21.01 -0.23
N PHE A 286 -10.43 -20.04 -0.57
CA PHE A 286 -10.20 -19.13 -1.69
C PHE A 286 -8.96 -18.26 -1.45
N ILE A 287 -8.82 -17.65 -0.27
CA ILE A 287 -7.61 -16.91 0.09
C ILE A 287 -6.37 -17.80 0.01
N SER A 288 -6.47 -19.04 0.49
CA SER A 288 -5.36 -19.99 0.42
C SER A 288 -4.99 -20.33 -1.02
N TYR A 289 -5.98 -20.47 -1.91
CA TYR A 289 -5.75 -20.61 -3.36
C TYR A 289 -5.07 -19.38 -3.96
N LEU A 290 -5.48 -18.15 -3.61
CA LEU A 290 -4.82 -16.94 -4.10
C LEU A 290 -3.35 -16.86 -3.69
N VAL A 291 -3.04 -17.27 -2.46
CA VAL A 291 -1.66 -17.28 -1.96
C VAL A 291 -0.82 -18.36 -2.63
N SER A 292 -1.35 -19.58 -2.76
CA SER A 292 -0.58 -20.71 -3.29
C SER A 292 -0.49 -20.74 -4.82
N ASN A 293 -1.57 -20.41 -5.52
CA ASN A 293 -1.68 -20.56 -6.98
C ASN A 293 -1.47 -19.26 -7.75
N LYS A 294 -1.85 -18.12 -7.17
CA LYS A 294 -1.74 -16.80 -7.82
C LYS A 294 -0.61 -15.93 -7.25
N GLN A 295 0.17 -16.47 -6.30
CA GLN A 295 1.32 -15.79 -5.66
C GLN A 295 0.97 -14.44 -5.01
N HIS A 296 -0.29 -14.21 -4.66
CA HIS A 296 -0.66 -13.02 -3.91
C HIS A 296 -0.20 -13.11 -2.46
N SER A 297 0.11 -11.97 -1.85
CA SER A 297 0.29 -11.95 -0.40
C SER A 297 -1.05 -12.23 0.29
N ARG A 298 -1.01 -12.84 1.49
CA ARG A 298 -2.23 -13.09 2.28
C ARG A 298 -2.94 -11.79 2.64
N ALA A 299 -2.20 -10.69 2.80
CA ALA A 299 -2.75 -9.37 3.09
C ALA A 299 -3.54 -8.82 1.90
N ASP A 300 -3.00 -8.93 0.69
CA ASP A 300 -3.67 -8.46 -0.54
C ASP A 300 -4.95 -9.26 -0.82
N ALA A 301 -4.86 -10.60 -0.68
CA ALA A 301 -6.03 -11.49 -0.83
C ALA A 301 -7.15 -11.14 0.17
N LYS A 302 -6.80 -10.87 1.45
CA LYS A 302 -7.76 -10.40 2.45
C LYS A 302 -8.33 -9.03 2.09
N GLN A 303 -7.50 -8.12 1.55
CA GLN A 303 -7.96 -6.80 1.15
C GLN A 303 -8.97 -6.87 -0.01
N MET A 304 -8.77 -7.76 -0.98
CA MET A 304 -9.74 -8.02 -2.04
C MET A 304 -11.07 -8.52 -1.48
N LEU A 305 -11.06 -9.49 -0.57
CA LEU A 305 -12.28 -9.94 0.11
C LEU A 305 -13.00 -8.79 0.83
N LYS A 306 -12.26 -8.03 1.66
CA LYS A 306 -12.78 -6.86 2.37
C LYS A 306 -13.42 -5.86 1.41
N SER A 307 -12.83 -5.67 0.22
CA SER A 307 -13.38 -4.75 -0.78
C SER A 307 -14.74 -5.17 -1.32
N VAL A 308 -14.93 -6.47 -1.59
CA VAL A 308 -16.23 -7.00 -2.04
C VAL A 308 -17.29 -6.84 -0.97
N ILE A 309 -16.97 -7.20 0.27
CA ILE A 309 -17.90 -7.09 1.41
C ILE A 309 -18.33 -5.62 1.58
N MET A 310 -17.37 -4.69 1.60
CA MET A 310 -17.64 -3.26 1.77
C MET A 310 -18.44 -2.67 0.60
N THR A 311 -18.07 -2.99 -0.65
CA THR A 311 -18.80 -2.51 -1.84
C THR A 311 -20.25 -3.00 -1.81
N ASN A 312 -20.47 -4.30 -1.60
CA ASN A 312 -21.82 -4.85 -1.53
C ASN A 312 -22.62 -4.26 -0.35
N ALA A 313 -21.99 -4.09 0.81
CA ALA A 313 -22.63 -3.49 1.99
C ALA A 313 -23.08 -2.05 1.72
N VAL A 314 -22.29 -1.25 0.99
CA VAL A 314 -22.70 0.09 0.57
C VAL A 314 -23.84 0.01 -0.44
N GLU A 315 -23.66 -0.73 -1.53
CA GLU A 315 -24.62 -0.79 -2.66
C GLU A 315 -26.03 -1.18 -2.22
N LEU A 316 -26.15 -2.11 -1.27
CA LEU A 316 -27.42 -2.63 -0.76
C LEU A 316 -28.03 -1.79 0.37
N SER A 317 -27.30 -0.82 0.92
CA SER A 317 -27.68 -0.07 2.11
C SER A 317 -28.38 1.26 1.82
N ALA A 318 -29.16 1.74 2.79
CA ALA A 318 -29.84 3.04 2.70
C ALA A 318 -28.86 4.23 2.74
N ILE A 319 -27.65 4.03 3.31
CA ILE A 319 -26.63 5.08 3.42
C ILE A 319 -25.94 5.39 2.09
N ASN A 320 -26.10 4.55 1.05
CA ASN A 320 -25.49 4.75 -0.26
C ASN A 320 -25.82 6.13 -0.85
N ASN A 321 -27.09 6.53 -0.77
CA ASN A 321 -27.59 7.81 -1.30
C ASN A 321 -26.95 9.05 -0.62
N PHE A 322 -26.35 8.86 0.56
CA PHE A 322 -25.74 9.93 1.35
C PHE A 322 -24.21 9.84 1.36
N THR A 323 -23.63 8.94 0.57
CA THR A 323 -22.20 8.65 0.56
C THR A 323 -21.53 9.14 -0.71
N ALA A 324 -20.54 10.02 -0.56
CA ALA A 324 -19.73 10.48 -1.66
C ALA A 324 -18.77 9.39 -2.15
N VAL A 325 -18.71 9.25 -3.48
CA VAL A 325 -17.70 8.44 -4.16
C VAL A 325 -16.30 9.03 -3.95
N ALA A 326 -16.17 10.36 -3.93
CA ALA A 326 -14.92 11.05 -3.60
C ALA A 326 -14.84 11.37 -2.09
N SER A 327 -13.63 11.40 -1.53
CA SER A 327 -13.42 11.56 -0.08
C SER A 327 -13.78 12.94 0.51
N ARG A 328 -14.05 13.95 -0.33
CA ARG A 328 -14.29 15.33 0.11
C ARG A 328 -15.32 16.05 -0.76
N ASP A 329 -16.56 15.60 -0.69
CA ASP A 329 -17.71 16.30 -1.29
C ASP A 329 -18.64 16.82 -0.19
N THR A 330 -18.80 18.14 -0.12
CA THR A 330 -19.67 18.80 0.86
C THR A 330 -21.15 18.59 0.59
N ALA A 331 -21.51 18.07 -0.59
CA ALA A 331 -22.87 17.71 -0.94
C ALA A 331 -23.39 16.51 -0.13
N PHE A 332 -22.50 15.61 0.28
CA PHE A 332 -22.82 14.36 0.95
C PHE A 332 -22.44 14.39 2.43
N ALA A 333 -23.17 13.62 3.24
CA ALA A 333 -22.90 13.48 4.67
C ALA A 333 -21.69 12.58 4.94
N LEU A 334 -21.53 11.56 4.09
CA LEU A 334 -20.60 10.47 4.29
C LEU A 334 -19.61 10.39 3.13
N SER A 335 -18.50 9.71 3.37
CA SER A 335 -17.60 9.25 2.33
C SER A 335 -17.26 7.78 2.56
N ILE A 336 -16.91 7.07 1.50
CA ILE A 336 -16.49 5.66 1.59
C ILE A 336 -15.29 5.49 2.54
N ASP A 337 -14.40 6.49 2.61
CA ASP A 337 -13.28 6.50 3.55
C ASP A 337 -13.74 6.52 5.02
N LEU A 338 -14.74 7.35 5.34
CA LEU A 338 -15.30 7.42 6.69
C LEU A 338 -16.02 6.12 7.08
N LEU A 339 -16.78 5.53 6.16
CA LEU A 339 -17.44 4.25 6.40
C LEU A 339 -16.43 3.12 6.62
N LYS A 340 -15.38 3.06 5.79
CA LYS A 340 -14.29 2.08 5.90
C LYS A 340 -13.53 2.17 7.21
N THR A 341 -13.31 3.38 7.71
CA THR A 341 -12.48 3.62 8.91
C THR A 341 -13.29 3.53 10.20
N ALA A 342 -14.55 3.96 10.19
CA ALA A 342 -15.36 4.07 11.40
C ALA A 342 -16.52 3.05 11.47
N VAL A 343 -17.32 2.90 10.41
CA VAL A 343 -18.59 2.16 10.49
C VAL A 343 -18.40 0.66 10.26
N PHE A 344 -17.75 0.27 9.15
CA PHE A 344 -17.60 -1.15 8.78
C PHE A 344 -16.85 -1.98 9.82
N PRO A 345 -15.72 -1.52 10.41
CA PRO A 345 -15.02 -2.30 11.43
C PRO A 345 -15.82 -2.56 12.71
N ASN A 346 -16.86 -1.76 12.95
CA ASN A 346 -17.73 -1.85 14.13
C ASN A 346 -19.08 -2.54 13.84
N THR A 347 -19.27 -3.05 12.62
CA THR A 347 -20.54 -3.66 12.19
C THR A 347 -20.34 -4.95 11.39
N LEU A 348 -19.41 -4.98 10.44
CA LEU A 348 -19.18 -6.11 9.53
C LEU A 348 -18.03 -7.01 10.01
N PHE A 349 -18.15 -8.29 9.73
CA PHE A 349 -17.13 -9.31 9.80
C PHE A 349 -16.26 -9.29 8.55
N LEU A 350 -15.12 -8.62 8.67
CA LEU A 350 -14.20 -8.38 7.55
C LEU A 350 -13.14 -9.47 7.39
N GLU A 351 -13.21 -10.55 8.16
CA GLU A 351 -12.28 -11.69 8.08
C GLU A 351 -12.89 -12.83 7.24
N PRO A 352 -12.05 -13.71 6.65
CA PRO A 352 -12.54 -14.82 5.84
C PRO A 352 -13.28 -15.86 6.68
N SER A 353 -14.44 -16.26 6.19
CA SER A 353 -15.21 -17.37 6.74
C SER A 353 -14.65 -18.72 6.30
N SER A 354 -14.62 -19.66 7.25
CA SER A 354 -14.32 -21.08 7.01
C SER A 354 -15.53 -21.87 6.51
N ALA A 355 -16.75 -21.28 6.60
CA ALA A 355 -17.97 -21.92 6.13
C ALA A 355 -17.97 -22.05 4.60
N ASN A 356 -18.52 -23.17 4.11
CA ASN A 356 -18.70 -23.36 2.68
C ASN A 356 -19.79 -22.43 2.14
N PHE A 357 -19.60 -21.90 0.95
CA PHE A 357 -20.52 -20.98 0.31
C PHE A 357 -21.92 -21.58 0.23
N LYS A 358 -22.92 -20.78 0.63
CA LYS A 358 -24.33 -21.16 0.67
C LYS A 358 -24.66 -22.35 1.59
N SER A 359 -23.73 -22.75 2.46
CA SER A 359 -24.02 -23.70 3.53
C SER A 359 -24.83 -23.02 4.65
N THR A 360 -25.41 -23.82 5.54
CA THR A 360 -26.17 -23.29 6.70
C THR A 360 -25.31 -22.49 7.68
N GLY A 361 -23.99 -22.60 7.62
CA GLY A 361 -23.05 -21.81 8.42
C GLY A 361 -22.49 -20.58 7.70
N ASP A 362 -22.87 -20.37 6.44
CA ASP A 362 -22.51 -19.18 5.68
C ASP A 362 -23.55 -18.08 5.90
N PHE A 363 -23.14 -17.04 6.62
CA PHE A 363 -24.00 -15.92 6.97
C PHE A 363 -23.68 -14.66 6.17
N ARG A 364 -22.90 -14.73 5.08
CA ARG A 364 -22.50 -13.52 4.33
C ARG A 364 -23.69 -12.77 3.75
N ASP A 365 -24.65 -13.47 3.17
CA ASP A 365 -25.88 -12.84 2.64
C ASP A 365 -26.75 -12.28 3.77
N SER A 366 -26.86 -13.01 4.89
CA SER A 366 -27.59 -12.54 6.09
C SER A 366 -26.92 -11.33 6.72
N GLU A 367 -25.59 -11.26 6.71
CA GLU A 367 -24.82 -10.12 7.19
C GLU A 367 -25.11 -8.85 6.40
N LEU A 368 -25.16 -8.96 5.06
CA LEU A 368 -25.47 -7.83 4.19
C LEU A 368 -26.91 -7.34 4.43
N GLU A 369 -27.87 -8.26 4.60
CA GLU A 369 -29.25 -7.88 4.95
C GLU A 369 -29.33 -7.25 6.35
N ASN A 370 -28.60 -7.79 7.33
CA ASN A 370 -28.52 -7.23 8.67
C ASN A 370 -27.90 -5.82 8.65
N PHE A 371 -26.85 -5.60 7.85
CA PHE A 371 -26.25 -4.29 7.69
C PHE A 371 -27.19 -3.30 6.99
N LYS A 372 -27.92 -3.74 5.97
CA LYS A 372 -28.96 -2.95 5.31
C LYS A 372 -30.02 -2.47 6.31
N GLU A 373 -30.46 -3.34 7.22
CA GLU A 373 -31.39 -2.96 8.29
C GLU A 373 -30.78 -1.95 9.27
N VAL A 374 -29.57 -2.21 9.78
CA VAL A 374 -28.84 -1.25 10.64
C VAL A 374 -28.66 0.10 9.93
N SER A 375 -28.31 0.08 8.64
CA SER A 375 -28.12 1.30 7.83
C SER A 375 -29.40 2.11 7.71
N THR A 376 -30.56 1.44 7.62
CA THR A 376 -31.87 2.08 7.57
C THR A 376 -32.17 2.78 8.89
N LEU A 377 -31.87 2.13 10.02
CA LEU A 377 -31.99 2.74 11.35
C LEU A 377 -31.02 3.91 11.54
N LEU A 378 -29.79 3.81 11.04
CA LEU A 378 -28.81 4.90 11.06
C LEU A 378 -29.30 6.12 10.24
N VAL A 379 -29.87 5.90 9.06
CA VAL A 379 -30.44 6.97 8.23
C VAL A 379 -31.60 7.65 8.96
N LEU A 380 -32.50 6.86 9.54
CA LEU A 380 -33.68 7.34 10.24
C LEU A 380 -33.31 8.15 11.50
N TYR A 381 -32.59 7.53 12.44
CA TYR A 381 -32.30 8.16 13.74
C TYR A 381 -31.16 9.16 13.68
N GLY A 382 -30.20 8.95 12.78
CA GLY A 382 -29.13 9.90 12.49
C GLY A 382 -29.60 11.10 11.65
N GLN A 383 -30.89 11.19 11.29
CA GLN A 383 -31.47 12.30 10.54
C GLN A 383 -30.80 12.57 9.18
N LEU A 384 -30.28 11.54 8.51
CA LEU A 384 -29.58 11.70 7.22
C LEU A 384 -30.48 12.25 6.11
N ASN A 385 -31.78 11.92 6.14
CA ASN A 385 -32.76 12.47 5.20
C ASN A 385 -32.87 14.01 5.29
N ASN A 386 -32.44 14.60 6.41
CA ASN A 386 -32.40 16.05 6.63
C ASN A 386 -31.01 16.64 6.38
N TRP A 387 -30.08 15.87 5.80
CA TRP A 387 -28.77 16.38 5.44
C TRP A 387 -28.87 17.37 4.28
N VAL A 388 -28.26 18.54 4.45
CA VAL A 388 -28.22 19.59 3.42
C VAL A 388 -26.78 20.11 3.27
N PRO A 389 -26.32 20.36 2.03
CA PRO A 389 -25.02 20.98 1.77
C PRO A 389 -24.97 22.38 2.40
N LYS A 390 -23.93 22.68 3.19
CA LYS A 390 -23.73 24.02 3.80
C LYS A 390 -23.21 24.99 2.73
N ASN A 391 -24.12 25.68 2.06
CA ASN A 391 -23.80 26.79 1.15
C ASN A 391 -23.54 28.07 1.96
N ARG A 392 -22.60 28.91 1.50
CA ARG A 392 -22.33 30.21 2.16
C ARG A 392 -23.61 31.05 2.23
N GLY A 393 -23.96 31.53 3.43
CA GLY A 393 -25.11 32.42 3.66
C GLY A 393 -26.44 31.73 3.97
N LYS A 394 -26.53 30.40 3.94
CA LYS A 394 -27.75 29.67 4.35
C LYS A 394 -27.70 29.37 5.85
N SER A 395 -28.68 29.87 6.61
CA SER A 395 -28.96 29.40 7.97
C SER A 395 -29.57 28.00 7.89
N LEU A 396 -29.06 27.10 8.72
CA LEU A 396 -29.54 25.73 8.81
C LEU A 396 -30.63 25.65 9.87
N THR A 397 -31.63 24.79 9.66
CA THR A 397 -32.61 24.46 10.70
C THR A 397 -31.94 23.66 11.82
N ASN A 398 -32.56 23.61 13.00
CA ASN A 398 -32.02 22.82 14.13
C ASN A 398 -31.84 21.34 13.77
N ILE A 399 -32.74 20.77 12.95
CA ILE A 399 -32.67 19.37 12.51
C ILE A 399 -31.53 19.16 11.52
N GLU A 400 -31.32 20.09 10.58
CA GLU A 400 -30.18 20.06 9.65
C GLU A 400 -28.84 20.21 10.40
N LEU A 401 -28.77 21.09 11.41
CA LEU A 401 -27.60 21.24 12.28
C LEU A 401 -27.31 19.96 13.07
N LYS A 402 -28.35 19.36 13.65
CA LYS A 402 -28.27 18.07 14.36
C LYS A 402 -27.69 16.98 13.46
N ALA A 403 -28.25 16.79 12.27
CA ALA A 403 -27.73 15.83 11.29
C ALA A 403 -26.26 16.09 10.97
N ARG A 404 -25.87 17.36 10.77
CA ARG A 404 -24.47 17.72 10.50
C ARG A 404 -23.51 17.38 11.61
N ARG A 405 -23.92 17.56 12.87
CA ARG A 405 -23.08 17.24 14.03
C ARG A 405 -22.93 15.75 14.23
N ILE A 406 -24.01 14.99 14.06
CA ILE A 406 -24.00 13.52 14.17
C ILE A 406 -23.02 12.93 13.16
N TRP A 407 -23.10 13.37 11.90
CA TRP A 407 -22.32 12.83 10.78
C TRP A 407 -21.00 13.55 10.54
N HIS A 408 -20.62 14.50 11.39
CA HIS A 408 -19.29 15.09 11.34
C HIS A 408 -18.24 13.99 11.53
N LYS A 409 -17.17 13.99 10.71
CA LYS A 409 -16.11 12.97 10.74
C LYS A 409 -15.65 12.62 12.15
N GLY A 410 -15.45 13.63 12.97
CA GLY A 410 -15.06 13.48 14.35
C GLY A 410 -16.07 12.75 15.23
N SER A 411 -17.33 13.17 15.16
CA SER A 411 -18.44 12.52 15.86
C SER A 411 -18.54 11.06 15.44
N VAL A 412 -18.50 10.76 14.14
CA VAL A 412 -18.60 9.39 13.61
C VAL A 412 -17.47 8.52 14.13
N LEU A 413 -16.22 9.02 14.14
CA LEU A 413 -15.09 8.28 14.73
C LEU A 413 -15.27 7.99 16.23
N THR A 414 -16.01 8.85 16.93
CA THR A 414 -16.25 8.75 18.38
C THR A 414 -17.42 7.80 18.70
N TRP A 415 -18.56 7.93 18.01
CA TRP A 415 -19.75 7.12 18.30
C TRP A 415 -19.79 5.79 17.55
N ALA A 416 -19.12 5.63 16.40
CA ALA A 416 -19.17 4.37 15.65
C ALA A 416 -18.68 3.15 16.46
N PRO A 417 -17.65 3.25 17.32
CA PRO A 417 -17.31 2.19 18.26
C PRO A 417 -18.47 1.75 19.17
N TYR A 418 -19.40 2.66 19.53
CA TYR A 418 -20.57 2.30 20.32
C TYR A 418 -21.50 1.35 19.58
N LEU A 419 -21.51 1.34 18.23
CA LEU A 419 -22.28 0.37 17.45
C LEU A 419 -21.89 -1.06 17.81
N LYS A 420 -20.59 -1.34 17.97
CA LYS A 420 -20.12 -2.68 18.34
C LYS A 420 -20.76 -3.15 19.64
N SER A 421 -20.87 -2.25 20.62
CA SER A 421 -21.44 -2.53 21.93
C SER A 421 -22.97 -2.59 21.90
N ILE A 422 -23.62 -1.75 21.08
CA ILE A 422 -25.06 -1.82 20.82
C ILE A 422 -25.41 -3.18 20.23
N LEU A 423 -24.68 -3.63 19.22
CA LEU A 423 -24.88 -4.95 18.62
C LEU A 423 -24.61 -6.06 19.65
N GLY A 424 -23.56 -5.91 20.46
CA GLY A 424 -23.26 -6.88 21.50
C GLY A 424 -24.34 -7.03 22.56
N MET A 425 -24.99 -5.93 22.94
CA MET A 425 -26.14 -5.97 23.84
C MET A 425 -27.40 -6.52 23.15
N ALA A 426 -27.66 -6.11 21.90
CA ALA A 426 -28.83 -6.55 21.16
C ALA A 426 -28.83 -8.07 20.92
N PHE A 427 -27.67 -8.60 20.54
CA PHE A 427 -27.46 -10.01 20.23
C PHE A 427 -26.98 -10.86 21.41
N ASN A 428 -26.79 -10.27 22.59
CA ASN A 428 -26.24 -10.93 23.77
C ASN A 428 -24.91 -11.64 23.48
N PHE A 429 -23.87 -10.93 23.03
CA PHE A 429 -22.56 -11.55 22.78
C PHE A 429 -22.00 -12.18 24.06
N ILE A 430 -21.81 -13.50 24.05
CA ILE A 430 -21.26 -14.23 25.19
C ILE A 430 -19.77 -14.49 24.97
N THR A 431 -19.40 -14.93 23.77
CA THR A 431 -18.04 -15.36 23.45
C THR A 431 -17.22 -14.27 22.76
N ASN A 432 -15.90 -14.45 22.70
CA ASN A 432 -15.05 -13.58 21.89
C ASN A 432 -15.36 -13.73 20.40
N GLU A 433 -15.72 -14.93 19.94
CA GLU A 433 -16.10 -15.19 18.56
C GLU A 433 -17.36 -14.40 18.16
N ASP A 434 -18.35 -14.30 19.06
CA ASP A 434 -19.54 -13.46 18.83
C ASP A 434 -19.17 -11.98 18.63
N ARG A 435 -18.18 -11.50 19.38
CA ARG A 435 -17.70 -10.11 19.35
C ARG A 435 -16.88 -9.78 18.10
N GLU A 436 -16.39 -10.80 17.39
CA GLU A 436 -15.70 -10.66 16.11
C GLU A 436 -16.67 -10.78 14.94
N LYS A 437 -17.61 -11.73 15.00
CA LYS A 437 -18.56 -11.99 13.90
C LYS A 437 -19.67 -10.95 13.79
N LEU A 438 -19.92 -10.11 14.79
CA LEU A 438 -20.84 -8.96 14.72
C LEU A 438 -22.14 -9.26 13.94
N LEU A 439 -22.36 -8.67 12.76
CA LEU A 439 -23.54 -8.89 11.91
C LEU A 439 -23.51 -10.18 11.07
N TYR A 440 -22.37 -10.88 10.97
CA TYR A 440 -22.22 -12.20 10.38
C TYR A 440 -22.89 -13.27 11.24
N ARG A 441 -24.22 -13.32 11.13
CA ARG A 441 -25.13 -14.22 11.85
C ARG A 441 -26.45 -14.30 11.09
N ALA A 442 -27.37 -15.12 11.59
CA ALA A 442 -28.73 -15.19 11.06
C ALA A 442 -29.41 -13.80 11.02
N ILE A 443 -30.44 -13.68 10.18
CA ILE A 443 -31.18 -12.43 10.01
C ILE A 443 -31.77 -11.98 11.34
N MET A 444 -31.65 -10.69 11.65
CA MET A 444 -32.12 -10.11 12.91
C MET A 444 -33.63 -10.28 13.08
N ASP A 445 -34.03 -10.74 14.26
CA ASP A 445 -35.44 -10.76 14.66
C ASP A 445 -35.94 -9.38 15.12
N THR A 446 -37.25 -9.24 15.31
CA THR A 446 -37.88 -7.97 15.73
C THR A 446 -37.37 -7.48 17.08
N ASN A 447 -37.13 -8.36 18.04
CA ASN A 447 -36.65 -7.98 19.38
C ASN A 447 -35.23 -7.41 19.31
N GLN A 448 -34.36 -8.05 18.51
CA GLN A 448 -33.01 -7.55 18.26
C GLN A 448 -33.04 -6.18 17.57
N LYS A 449 -33.91 -6.00 16.55
CA LYS A 449 -34.11 -4.70 15.89
C LYS A 449 -34.61 -3.63 16.87
N ASP A 450 -35.54 -3.97 17.76
CA ASP A 450 -36.08 -3.05 18.78
C ASP A 450 -34.99 -2.62 19.79
N ARG A 451 -34.15 -3.55 20.24
CA ARG A 451 -33.03 -3.23 21.13
C ARG A 451 -32.02 -2.29 20.50
N ILE A 452 -31.65 -2.53 19.24
CA ILE A 452 -30.77 -1.64 18.48
C ILE A 452 -31.41 -0.26 18.35
N THR A 453 -32.71 -0.23 18.01
CA THR A 453 -33.50 0.99 17.86
C THR A 453 -33.47 1.84 19.13
N VAL A 454 -33.74 1.25 20.30
CA VAL A 454 -33.71 1.97 21.59
C VAL A 454 -32.34 2.60 21.85
N CYS A 455 -31.24 1.90 21.53
CA CYS A 455 -29.90 2.45 21.73
C CYS A 455 -29.59 3.59 20.75
N LEU A 456 -29.95 3.44 19.47
CA LEU A 456 -29.73 4.48 18.47
C LEU A 456 -30.56 5.73 18.77
N GLN A 457 -31.78 5.56 19.30
CA GLN A 457 -32.60 6.67 19.78
C GLN A 457 -31.92 7.41 20.94
N ARG A 458 -31.30 6.71 21.89
CA ARG A 458 -30.52 7.35 22.97
C ARG A 458 -29.30 8.07 22.43
N LEU A 459 -28.57 7.42 21.52
CA LEU A 459 -27.35 7.98 20.92
C LEU A 459 -27.64 9.27 20.14
N PHE A 460 -28.58 9.23 19.20
CA PHE A 460 -28.87 10.36 18.31
C PHE A 460 -29.94 11.31 18.85
N GLY A 461 -30.71 10.90 19.85
CA GLY A 461 -31.64 11.74 20.60
C GLY A 461 -30.99 12.50 21.76
N HIS A 462 -29.70 12.29 22.03
CA HIS A 462 -29.01 12.94 23.13
C HIS A 462 -28.99 14.49 22.99
N PRO A 463 -29.23 15.26 24.07
CA PRO A 463 -29.31 16.73 24.02
C PRO A 463 -28.07 17.45 23.48
N LEU A 464 -26.90 16.80 23.53
CA LEU A 464 -25.64 17.29 22.93
C LEU A 464 -25.84 17.77 21.49
N TRP A 465 -26.67 17.07 20.72
CA TRP A 465 -26.85 17.37 19.31
C TRP A 465 -27.73 18.59 19.03
N ASP A 466 -28.56 18.95 20.01
CA ASP A 466 -29.59 19.99 19.92
C ASP A 466 -29.11 21.36 20.45
N GLU A 467 -27.85 21.48 20.89
CA GLU A 467 -27.30 22.76 21.38
C GLU A 467 -27.30 23.86 20.29
N PRO A 468 -27.45 25.14 20.61
CA PRO A 468 -27.40 26.19 19.59
C PRO A 468 -26.03 26.24 18.86
N GLU A 469 -25.96 26.85 17.68
CA GLU A 469 -24.69 27.01 16.94
C GLU A 469 -23.68 27.77 17.81
N GLY A 470 -22.48 27.19 18.03
CA GLY A 470 -21.56 27.74 19.02
C GLY A 470 -20.31 26.90 19.27
N GLU A 471 -19.85 26.85 20.53
CA GLU A 471 -18.57 26.24 20.93
C GLU A 471 -18.47 24.74 20.57
N ILE A 472 -19.58 23.99 20.54
CA ILE A 472 -19.56 22.58 20.17
C ILE A 472 -19.12 22.39 18.71
N ASP A 473 -19.57 23.24 17.80
CA ASP A 473 -19.25 23.10 16.38
C ASP A 473 -17.75 23.32 16.12
N SER A 474 -17.10 24.20 16.89
CA SER A 474 -15.64 24.40 16.83
C SER A 474 -14.88 23.25 17.49
N LEU A 475 -15.38 22.72 18.60
CA LEU A 475 -14.78 21.57 19.29
C LEU A 475 -14.87 20.28 18.47
N LEU A 476 -15.98 20.04 17.76
CA LEU A 476 -16.13 18.90 16.87
C LEU A 476 -15.16 18.94 15.69
N VAL A 477 -14.75 20.13 15.22
CA VAL A 477 -13.70 20.28 14.19
C VAL A 477 -12.31 19.97 14.75
N SER A 478 -12.09 20.15 16.05
CA SER A 478 -10.82 19.83 16.70
C SER A 478 -10.67 18.33 16.98
N ALA A 479 -9.78 17.66 16.25
CA ALA A 479 -9.61 16.20 16.31
C ALA A 479 -9.07 15.64 17.64
N ARG A 480 -8.66 16.47 18.60
CA ARG A 480 -7.93 16.03 19.81
C ARG A 480 -8.79 15.87 21.07
N ARG A 481 -10.10 16.17 21.05
CA ARG A 481 -10.93 16.22 22.28
C ARG A 481 -12.38 15.72 22.14
N GLN A 482 -12.69 14.92 21.13
CA GLN A 482 -14.09 14.52 20.89
C GLN A 482 -14.59 13.50 21.92
N ASP A 483 -13.77 12.52 22.29
CA ASP A 483 -14.09 11.59 23.39
C ASP A 483 -14.27 12.33 24.72
N GLU A 484 -13.38 13.28 25.03
CA GLU A 484 -13.49 14.15 26.21
C GLU A 484 -14.77 14.99 26.18
N LEU A 485 -15.14 15.53 25.01
CA LEU A 485 -16.37 16.29 24.84
C LEU A 485 -17.60 15.43 25.11
N PHE A 486 -17.65 14.22 24.55
CA PHE A 486 -18.75 13.28 24.73
C PHE A 486 -18.88 12.88 26.19
N ASN A 487 -17.76 12.52 26.84
CA ASN A 487 -17.72 12.22 28.27
C ASN A 487 -18.19 13.39 29.13
N ARG A 488 -17.68 14.60 28.88
CA ARG A 488 -18.08 15.83 29.61
C ARG A 488 -19.58 16.13 29.46
N LYS A 489 -20.16 15.80 28.31
CA LYS A 489 -21.56 16.05 28.00
C LYS A 489 -22.47 14.86 28.34
N GLY A 490 -21.93 13.78 28.91
CA GLY A 490 -22.70 12.61 29.34
C GLY A 490 -23.01 11.59 28.23
N LEU A 491 -22.60 11.84 26.99
CA LEU A 491 -22.80 10.89 25.88
C LEU A 491 -21.74 9.78 25.92
N THR A 492 -21.92 8.85 26.84
CA THR A 492 -21.02 7.71 27.05
C THR A 492 -21.60 6.43 26.48
N GLU A 493 -20.74 5.45 26.21
CA GLU A 493 -21.15 4.08 25.84
C GLU A 493 -22.19 3.51 26.83
N MET A 494 -21.96 3.68 28.14
CA MET A 494 -22.87 3.21 29.19
C MET A 494 -24.26 3.86 29.08
N TYR A 495 -24.32 5.16 28.84
CA TYR A 495 -25.57 5.90 28.63
C TYR A 495 -26.33 5.36 27.42
N VAL A 496 -25.64 5.10 26.32
CA VAL A 496 -26.27 4.57 25.10
C VAL A 496 -26.91 3.20 25.35
N LEU A 497 -26.21 2.31 26.07
CA LEU A 497 -26.69 0.96 26.35
C LEU A 497 -27.79 0.91 27.42
N THR A 498 -27.68 1.73 28.48
CA THR A 498 -28.53 1.59 29.68
C THR A 498 -29.48 2.75 29.92
N GLY A 499 -29.22 3.92 29.32
CA GLY A 499 -29.88 5.18 29.63
C GLY A 499 -29.39 5.87 30.91
N GLN A 500 -28.38 5.30 31.58
CA GLN A 500 -27.82 5.85 32.82
C GLN A 500 -26.47 6.53 32.57
N ASN A 501 -26.25 7.70 33.19
CA ASN A 501 -24.94 8.34 33.21
C ASN A 501 -24.02 7.64 34.22
N LYS A 502 -22.72 7.64 33.92
CA LYS A 502 -21.68 7.06 34.76
C LYS A 502 -21.51 7.80 36.09
#